data_AF-A0A1J4K1G5-F1
#
_entry.id   AF-A0A1J4K1G5-F1
#
_cell.length_a   1.000
_cell.length_b   1.000
_cell.length_c   1.000
_cell.angle_alpha   90.00
_cell.angle_beta   90.00
_cell.angle_gamma   90.00
#
_symmetry.space_group_name_H-M   'P 1'
#
loop_
_entity.id
_entity.type
_entity.pdbx_description
1 polymer ?
#
loop_
_entity_poly.entity_id
_entity_poly.type
_entity_poly.pdbx_seq_one_letter_code
_entity_poly.pdbx_strand_id
1 'polypeptide(L)'
;MSDEGSYYDIDVTEFQHPIQAEGFEKNYEEDLVVSVDDADELIHFILASNPQTNRVRLEISKEADIYWVGQFEISQEEFPEFAKTQPIKKVKYESFVPNLVKVLENVRTNRSAFSAVLTVEDDSFVLTFRQQLEFKRVEIYRITLNYLSNDFPYTQDQAQFRYSLKLAQYEDAVQRLNDLFDHVESKNPQLCAQLRKGSKFVQK
;
A
#
# COMPACT_ATOMS: atom_id res chain seq x y z
N MET A 1 -16.82 32.10 29.55
CA MET A 1 -16.46 32.07 28.12
C MET A 1 -15.75 30.76 27.91
N SER A 2 -16.49 29.78 27.40
CA SER A 2 -16.00 28.46 27.05
C SER A 2 -15.37 28.56 25.66
N ASP A 3 -14.05 28.42 25.60
CA ASP A 3 -13.32 28.26 24.33
C ASP A 3 -13.77 26.94 23.71
N GLU A 4 -14.51 27.05 22.60
CA GLU A 4 -14.75 25.94 21.70
C GLU A 4 -13.43 25.62 21.01
N GLY A 5 -12.71 24.62 21.51
CA GLY A 5 -11.56 24.07 20.82
C GLY A 5 -12.00 23.58 19.45
N SER A 6 -11.60 24.30 18.40
CA SER A 6 -11.87 23.91 17.02
C SER A 6 -11.08 22.66 16.71
N TYR A 7 -11.79 21.56 16.55
CA TYR A 7 -11.26 20.31 16.02
C TYR A 7 -10.80 20.56 14.59
N TYR A 8 -9.49 20.56 14.37
CA TYR A 8 -8.96 20.27 13.05
C TYR A 8 -8.70 18.77 13.00
N ASP A 9 -9.74 18.00 12.68
CA ASP A 9 -9.50 16.69 12.06
C ASP A 9 -8.70 17.00 10.80
N ILE A 10 -7.42 16.58 10.75
CA ILE A 10 -6.64 16.71 9.53
C ILE A 10 -7.33 15.78 8.53
N ASP A 11 -8.04 16.38 7.59
CA ASP A 11 -8.77 15.64 6.57
C ASP A 11 -7.75 14.99 5.64
N VAL A 12 -7.47 13.71 5.90
CA VAL A 12 -6.58 12.89 5.09
C VAL A 12 -7.03 12.80 3.62
N THR A 13 -8.25 13.24 3.30
CA THR A 13 -8.73 13.37 1.92
C THR A 13 -8.16 14.56 1.16
N GLU A 14 -7.45 15.49 1.82
CA GLU A 14 -6.82 16.64 1.18
C GLU A 14 -5.65 16.23 0.26
N PHE A 15 -5.03 15.07 0.51
CA PHE A 15 -3.95 14.54 -0.31
C PHE A 15 -4.49 13.60 -1.39
N GLN A 16 -4.63 14.09 -2.61
CA GLN A 16 -4.98 13.25 -3.76
C GLN A 16 -3.82 12.32 -4.10
N HIS A 17 -4.08 11.01 -4.14
CA HIS A 17 -3.07 10.03 -4.52
C HIS A 17 -2.68 10.20 -6.01
N PRO A 18 -1.39 10.12 -6.39
CA PRO A 18 -0.93 10.31 -7.78
C PRO A 18 -1.68 9.43 -8.79
N ILE A 19 -1.92 8.15 -8.45
CA ILE A 19 -2.72 7.23 -9.28
C ILE A 19 -4.11 7.77 -9.64
N GLN A 20 -4.77 8.48 -8.72
CA GLN A 20 -6.10 9.06 -8.93
C GLN A 20 -6.02 10.34 -9.76
N ALA A 21 -4.93 11.11 -9.63
CA ALA A 21 -4.68 12.28 -10.47
C ALA A 21 -4.52 11.90 -11.96
N GLU A 22 -4.03 10.70 -12.24
CA GLU A 22 -3.97 10.11 -13.60
C GLU A 22 -5.30 9.48 -14.06
N GLY A 23 -6.38 9.61 -13.29
CA GLY A 23 -7.71 9.14 -13.65
C GLY A 23 -7.95 7.65 -13.43
N PHE A 24 -7.11 6.97 -12.64
CA PHE A 24 -7.39 5.60 -12.20
C PHE A 24 -8.33 5.58 -11.00
N GLU A 25 -9.21 4.58 -10.99
CA GLU A 25 -10.07 4.24 -9.87
C GLU A 25 -9.47 3.07 -9.10
N LYS A 26 -9.24 3.23 -7.79
CA LYS A 26 -8.70 2.16 -6.94
C LYS A 26 -9.75 1.05 -6.79
N ASN A 27 -9.34 -0.19 -7.09
CA ASN A 27 -10.14 -1.39 -6.89
C ASN A 27 -9.71 -2.18 -5.64
N TYR A 28 -8.47 -1.97 -5.17
CA TYR A 28 -7.89 -2.62 -3.99
C TYR A 28 -6.73 -1.77 -3.45
N GLU A 29 -6.61 -1.68 -2.12
CA GLU A 29 -5.56 -0.94 -1.42
C GLU A 29 -5.34 -1.56 -0.03
N GLU A 30 -4.27 -2.33 0.16
CA GLU A 30 -3.98 -3.02 1.43
C GLU A 30 -2.48 -3.34 1.55
N ASP A 31 -2.03 -3.58 2.78
CA ASP A 31 -0.69 -4.09 3.07
C ASP A 31 -0.67 -5.62 3.11
N LEU A 32 0.27 -6.23 2.37
CA LEU A 32 0.43 -7.67 2.28
C LEU A 32 1.82 -8.07 2.76
N VAL A 33 1.91 -9.22 3.42
CA VAL A 33 3.20 -9.86 3.69
C VAL A 33 3.64 -10.62 2.45
N VAL A 34 4.82 -10.26 1.95
CA VAL A 34 5.42 -10.77 0.73
C VAL A 34 6.78 -11.33 1.07
N SER A 35 7.08 -12.53 0.57
CA SER A 35 8.41 -13.11 0.73
C SER A 35 9.36 -12.51 -0.32
N VAL A 36 10.41 -11.84 0.13
CA VAL A 36 11.48 -11.21 -0.67
C VAL A 36 12.80 -11.85 -0.24
N ASP A 37 13.47 -12.58 -1.13
CA ASP A 37 14.76 -13.24 -0.84
C ASP A 37 14.79 -14.03 0.50
N ASP A 38 13.75 -14.84 0.73
CA ASP A 38 13.53 -15.65 1.94
C ASP A 38 13.22 -14.85 3.24
N ALA A 39 13.02 -13.53 3.15
CA ALA A 39 12.54 -12.69 4.24
C ALA A 39 11.09 -12.24 4.00
N ASP A 40 10.27 -12.20 5.05
CA ASP A 40 8.92 -11.65 4.96
C ASP A 40 8.95 -10.13 5.15
N GLU A 41 8.53 -9.39 4.13
CA GLU A 41 8.39 -7.95 4.15
C GLU A 41 6.91 -7.53 4.04
N LEU A 42 6.55 -6.44 4.71
CA LEU A 42 5.24 -5.80 4.53
C LEU A 42 5.34 -4.83 3.35
N ILE A 43 4.56 -5.09 2.31
CA ILE A 43 4.53 -4.29 1.08
C ILE A 43 3.10 -3.77 0.89
N HIS A 44 2.99 -2.48 0.57
CA HIS A 44 1.71 -1.84 0.27
C HIS A 44 1.32 -2.11 -1.17
N PHE A 45 0.08 -2.54 -1.42
CA PHE A 45 -0.44 -2.84 -2.76
C PHE A 45 -1.60 -1.94 -3.12
N ILE A 46 -1.56 -1.40 -4.34
CA ILE A 46 -2.69 -0.70 -4.96
C ILE A 46 -2.98 -1.34 -6.31
N LEU A 47 -4.21 -1.80 -6.51
CA LEU A 47 -4.72 -2.20 -7.83
C LEU A 47 -5.76 -1.18 -8.26
N ALA A 48 -5.58 -0.61 -9.45
CA ALA A 48 -6.48 0.39 -9.98
C ALA A 48 -6.77 0.17 -11.47
N SER A 49 -7.92 0.65 -11.92
CA SER A 49 -8.35 0.57 -13.31
C SER A 49 -8.73 1.96 -13.81
N ASN A 50 -8.31 2.29 -15.04
CA ASN A 50 -8.72 3.52 -15.71
C ASN A 50 -9.79 3.17 -16.78
N PRO A 51 -11.06 3.54 -16.58
CA PRO A 51 -12.14 3.19 -17.50
C PRO A 51 -12.07 3.96 -18.82
N GLN A 52 -11.39 5.11 -18.86
CA GLN A 52 -11.26 5.92 -20.07
C GLN A 52 -10.21 5.32 -21.01
N THR A 53 -9.11 4.81 -20.45
CA THR A 53 -7.99 4.27 -21.22
C THR A 53 -7.99 2.74 -21.31
N ASN A 54 -8.92 2.07 -20.62
CA ASN A 54 -8.95 0.61 -20.47
C ASN A 54 -7.58 0.06 -20.06
N ARG A 55 -7.01 0.66 -19.01
CA ARG A 55 -5.74 0.22 -18.41
C ARG A 55 -5.95 -0.25 -17.00
N VAL A 56 -5.17 -1.25 -16.60
CA VAL A 56 -5.08 -1.74 -15.22
C VAL A 56 -3.67 -1.51 -14.75
N ARG A 57 -3.53 -0.97 -13.54
CA ARG A 57 -2.25 -0.74 -12.87
C ARG A 57 -2.21 -1.45 -11.54
N LEU A 58 -1.18 -2.26 -11.34
CA LEU A 58 -0.77 -2.75 -10.04
C LEU A 58 0.47 -1.97 -9.61
N GLU A 59 0.37 -1.29 -8.49
CA GLU A 59 1.46 -0.56 -7.86
C GLU A 59 1.79 -1.21 -6.52
N ILE A 60 3.08 -1.32 -6.22
CA ILE A 60 3.57 -1.74 -4.91
C ILE A 60 4.59 -0.75 -4.37
N SER A 61 4.54 -0.52 -3.06
CA SER A 61 5.49 0.37 -2.38
C SER A 61 5.93 -0.19 -1.03
N LYS A 62 7.10 0.25 -0.53
CA LYS A 62 7.66 -0.15 0.77
C LYS A 62 7.61 1.00 1.74
N GLU A 63 7.06 0.80 2.93
CA GLU A 63 7.00 1.84 3.96
C GLU A 63 8.39 2.41 4.32
N ALA A 64 9.42 1.55 4.34
CA ALA A 64 10.79 1.95 4.69
C ALA A 64 11.48 2.84 3.65
N ASP A 65 10.97 2.92 2.42
CA ASP A 65 11.54 3.72 1.34
C ASP A 65 10.43 4.43 0.54
N ILE A 66 10.37 5.76 0.67
CA ILE A 66 9.35 6.58 0.01
C ILE A 66 9.51 6.63 -1.51
N TYR A 67 10.71 6.36 -2.04
CA TYR A 67 11.00 6.35 -3.47
C TYR A 67 10.81 4.96 -4.10
N TRP A 68 10.69 3.91 -3.28
CA TRP A 68 10.52 2.56 -3.79
C TRP A 68 9.09 2.36 -4.29
N VAL A 69 8.93 2.36 -5.62
CA VAL A 69 7.66 2.13 -6.32
C VAL A 69 7.87 1.12 -7.44
N GLY A 70 7.25 -0.05 -7.29
CA GLY A 70 7.16 -1.07 -8.34
C GLY A 70 5.82 -0.97 -9.06
N GLN A 71 5.84 -0.95 -10.39
CA GLN A 71 4.63 -0.75 -11.18
C GLN A 71 4.50 -1.81 -12.28
N PHE A 72 3.31 -2.37 -12.40
CA PHE A 72 2.85 -3.10 -13.58
C PHE A 72 1.65 -2.37 -14.15
N GLU A 73 1.67 -2.11 -15.45
CA GLU A 73 0.54 -1.52 -16.16
C GLU A 73 0.27 -2.31 -17.43
N ILE A 74 -1.00 -2.53 -17.72
CA ILE A 74 -1.41 -3.24 -18.93
C ILE A 74 -2.72 -2.69 -19.47
N SER A 75 -2.78 -2.52 -20.79
CA SER A 75 -4.01 -2.20 -21.51
C SER A 75 -4.78 -3.45 -21.96
N GLN A 76 -6.03 -3.26 -22.33
CA GLN A 76 -6.85 -4.32 -22.94
C GLN A 76 -6.20 -4.90 -24.21
N GLU A 77 -5.48 -4.09 -24.98
CA GLU A 77 -4.84 -4.49 -26.25
C GLU A 77 -3.60 -5.36 -26.02
N GLU A 78 -2.83 -5.09 -24.96
CA GLU A 78 -1.62 -5.84 -24.59
C GLU A 78 -1.94 -7.13 -23.82
N PHE A 79 -3.14 -7.20 -23.22
CA PHE A 79 -3.56 -8.31 -22.37
C PHE A 79 -3.47 -9.70 -23.01
N PRO A 80 -3.80 -9.92 -24.29
CA PRO A 80 -3.68 -11.24 -24.91
C PRO A 80 -2.25 -11.80 -24.88
N GLU A 81 -1.22 -10.96 -25.02
CA GLU A 81 0.17 -11.41 -24.92
C GLU A 81 0.56 -11.71 -23.48
N PHE A 82 0.17 -10.86 -22.54
CA PHE A 82 0.33 -11.14 -21.11
C PHE A 82 -0.35 -12.45 -20.69
N ALA A 83 -1.59 -12.69 -21.13
CA ALA A 83 -2.33 -13.90 -20.79
C ALA A 83 -1.64 -15.20 -21.30
N LYS A 84 -0.84 -15.13 -22.38
CA LYS A 84 -0.05 -16.27 -22.86
C LYS A 84 1.11 -16.60 -21.93
N THR A 85 1.74 -15.59 -21.31
CA THR A 85 2.86 -15.76 -20.38
C THR A 85 2.42 -16.26 -19.00
N GLN A 86 1.14 -16.14 -18.67
CA GLN A 86 0.63 -16.57 -17.37
C GLN A 86 0.55 -18.11 -17.22
N PRO A 87 0.79 -18.62 -15.99
CA PRO A 87 0.62 -20.04 -15.66
C PRO A 87 -0.82 -20.53 -15.86
N ILE A 88 -1.81 -19.74 -15.43
CA ILE A 88 -3.22 -20.04 -15.64
C ILE A 88 -3.62 -19.73 -17.09
N LYS A 89 -4.18 -20.72 -17.78
CA LYS A 89 -4.68 -20.57 -19.15
C LYS A 89 -6.14 -20.08 -19.13
N LYS A 90 -6.51 -19.27 -20.13
CA LYS A 90 -7.86 -18.71 -20.36
C LYS A 90 -8.29 -17.56 -19.43
N VAL A 91 -7.35 -16.73 -18.99
CA VAL A 91 -7.69 -15.47 -18.32
C VAL A 91 -8.24 -14.49 -19.37
N LYS A 92 -9.32 -13.77 -19.03
CA LYS A 92 -9.90 -12.71 -19.87
C LYS A 92 -9.62 -11.36 -19.23
N TYR A 93 -9.51 -10.32 -20.04
CA TYR A 93 -9.24 -8.97 -19.56
C TYR A 93 -10.34 -8.48 -18.60
N GLU A 94 -11.61 -8.73 -18.95
CA GLU A 94 -12.77 -8.25 -18.17
C GLU A 94 -12.86 -8.89 -16.78
N SER A 95 -12.26 -10.07 -16.61
CA SER A 95 -12.21 -10.76 -15.32
C SER A 95 -10.86 -10.59 -14.61
N PHE A 96 -9.90 -9.90 -15.21
CA PHE A 96 -8.55 -9.81 -14.67
C PHE A 96 -8.53 -9.07 -13.33
N VAL A 97 -9.06 -7.84 -13.28
CA VAL A 97 -9.16 -7.04 -12.05
C VAL A 97 -9.88 -7.80 -10.93
N PRO A 98 -11.13 -8.27 -11.08
CA PRO A 98 -11.83 -8.94 -9.99
C PRO A 98 -11.16 -10.25 -9.57
N ASN A 99 -10.46 -10.95 -10.47
CA ASN A 99 -9.69 -12.14 -10.10
C ASN A 99 -8.43 -11.78 -9.32
N LEU A 100 -7.70 -10.73 -9.72
CA LEU A 100 -6.50 -10.28 -9.03
C LEU A 100 -6.85 -9.74 -7.63
N VAL A 101 -7.95 -8.99 -7.48
CA VAL A 101 -8.48 -8.58 -6.16
C VAL A 101 -8.70 -9.79 -5.26
N LYS A 102 -9.36 -10.85 -5.76
CA LYS A 102 -9.58 -12.08 -4.97
C LYS A 102 -8.27 -12.76 -4.58
N VAL A 103 -7.27 -12.76 -5.46
CA VAL A 103 -5.96 -13.34 -5.16
C VAL A 103 -5.25 -12.54 -4.08
N LEU A 104 -5.21 -11.20 -4.20
CA LEU A 104 -4.65 -10.31 -3.19
C LEU A 104 -5.33 -10.49 -1.83
N GLU A 105 -6.65 -10.56 -1.82
CA GLU A 105 -7.42 -10.75 -0.60
C GLU A 105 -7.18 -12.12 0.04
N ASN A 106 -7.03 -13.17 -0.76
CA ASN A 106 -6.67 -14.50 -0.26
C ASN A 106 -5.23 -14.53 0.29
N VAL A 107 -4.28 -13.83 -0.32
CA VAL A 107 -2.93 -13.68 0.23
C VAL A 107 -2.98 -12.95 1.57
N ARG A 108 -3.81 -11.91 1.69
CA ARG A 108 -3.97 -11.15 2.93
C ARG A 108 -4.56 -11.99 4.06
N THR A 109 -5.64 -12.72 3.78
CA THR A 109 -6.50 -13.39 4.79
C THR A 109 -6.23 -14.88 4.99
N ASN A 110 -5.69 -15.58 3.99
CA ASN A 110 -5.50 -17.04 4.00
C ASN A 110 -4.03 -17.42 3.70
N ARG A 111 -3.12 -16.91 4.54
CA ARG A 111 -1.67 -17.06 4.39
C ARG A 111 -1.15 -18.50 4.46
N SER A 112 -1.92 -19.42 5.03
CA SER A 112 -1.59 -20.85 5.02
C SER A 112 -1.74 -21.49 3.63
N ALA A 113 -2.64 -20.96 2.80
CA ALA A 113 -2.95 -21.49 1.48
C ALA A 113 -2.51 -20.58 0.34
N PHE A 114 -2.27 -19.30 0.58
CA PHE A 114 -1.88 -18.33 -0.45
C PHE A 114 -0.67 -17.52 0.00
N SER A 115 0.24 -17.24 -0.92
CA SER A 115 1.44 -16.45 -0.66
C SER A 115 1.80 -15.60 -1.88
N ALA A 116 2.35 -14.42 -1.63
CA ALA A 116 3.02 -13.59 -2.64
C ALA A 116 4.54 -13.69 -2.44
N VAL A 117 5.27 -13.83 -3.55
CA VAL A 117 6.74 -13.88 -3.55
C VAL A 117 7.25 -12.86 -4.56
N LEU A 118 8.16 -11.99 -4.14
CA LEU A 118 8.83 -11.03 -5.00
C LEU A 118 10.26 -11.51 -5.23
N THR A 119 10.62 -11.74 -6.48
CA THR A 119 11.98 -12.15 -6.87
C THR A 119 12.61 -11.04 -7.69
N VAL A 120 13.89 -10.74 -7.44
CA VAL A 120 14.64 -9.79 -8.26
C VAL A 120 15.23 -10.55 -9.46
N GLU A 121 14.87 -10.13 -10.68
CA GLU A 121 15.39 -10.69 -11.94
C GLU A 121 16.03 -9.57 -12.76
N ASP A 122 17.37 -9.53 -12.76
CA ASP A 122 18.21 -8.51 -13.41
C ASP A 122 17.74 -7.07 -13.12
N ASP A 123 16.98 -6.45 -14.04
CA ASP A 123 16.47 -5.08 -13.96
C ASP A 123 14.96 -5.00 -13.64
N SER A 124 14.35 -6.13 -13.27
CA SER A 124 12.90 -6.22 -13.03
C SER A 124 12.58 -6.98 -11.75
N PHE A 125 11.38 -6.74 -11.22
CA PHE A 125 10.88 -7.49 -10.08
C PHE A 125 9.76 -8.40 -10.55
N VAL A 126 9.84 -9.68 -10.22
CA VAL A 126 8.81 -10.64 -10.57
C VAL A 126 8.00 -10.98 -9.34
N LEU A 127 6.76 -10.52 -9.33
CA LEU A 127 5.77 -10.83 -8.32
C LEU A 127 5.00 -12.08 -8.72
N THR A 128 5.14 -13.12 -7.92
CA THR A 128 4.48 -14.41 -8.14
C THR A 128 3.47 -14.68 -7.03
N PHE A 129 2.22 -14.86 -7.42
CA PHE A 129 1.15 -15.30 -6.53
C PHE A 129 1.04 -16.82 -6.57
N ARG A 130 1.07 -17.46 -5.41
CA ARG A 130 1.07 -18.92 -5.29
C ARG A 130 -0.07 -19.39 -4.39
N GLN A 131 -0.61 -20.56 -4.73
CA GLN A 131 -1.55 -21.30 -3.90
C GLN A 131 -0.93 -22.63 -3.48
N GLN A 132 -0.92 -22.90 -2.18
CA GLN A 132 -0.63 -24.20 -1.63
C GLN A 132 -1.89 -25.07 -1.69
N LEU A 133 -1.82 -26.15 -2.46
CA LEU A 133 -2.78 -27.25 -2.43
C LEU A 133 -2.20 -28.39 -1.56
N GLU A 134 -3.01 -29.40 -1.26
CA GLU A 134 -2.62 -30.53 -0.39
C GLU A 134 -1.31 -31.20 -0.83
N PHE A 135 -1.08 -31.35 -2.14
CA PHE A 135 0.04 -32.12 -2.69
C PHE A 135 1.04 -31.29 -3.51
N LYS A 136 0.76 -30.00 -3.76
CA LYS A 136 1.62 -29.15 -4.58
C LYS A 136 1.36 -27.67 -4.39
N ARG A 137 2.36 -26.86 -4.71
CA ARG A 137 2.21 -25.42 -4.87
C ARG A 137 1.98 -25.09 -6.34
N VAL A 138 1.01 -24.22 -6.61
CA VAL A 138 0.64 -23.79 -7.97
C VAL A 138 0.80 -22.28 -8.07
N GLU A 139 1.39 -21.81 -9.16
CA GLU A 139 1.47 -20.39 -9.48
C GLU A 139 0.16 -19.95 -10.14
N ILE A 140 -0.43 -18.87 -9.61
CA ILE A 140 -1.67 -18.29 -10.11
C ILE A 140 -1.33 -17.25 -11.18
N TYR A 141 -0.53 -16.26 -10.79
CA TYR A 141 -0.08 -15.17 -11.64
C TYR A 141 1.41 -14.93 -11.42
N ARG A 142 2.09 -14.56 -12.50
CA ARG A 142 3.48 -14.11 -12.52
C ARG A 142 3.52 -12.74 -13.21
N ILE A 143 3.65 -11.69 -12.42
CA ILE A 143 3.57 -10.30 -12.86
C ILE A 143 4.97 -9.69 -12.76
N THR A 144 5.49 -9.24 -13.90
CA THR A 144 6.74 -8.47 -13.94
C THR A 144 6.41 -7.01 -13.68
N LEU A 145 7.05 -6.45 -12.66
CA LEU A 145 6.97 -5.07 -12.22
C LEU A 145 8.23 -4.34 -12.69
N ASN A 146 8.02 -3.12 -13.18
CA ASN A 146 9.09 -2.19 -13.49
C ASN A 146 9.35 -1.33 -12.24
N TYR A 147 10.62 -1.22 -11.86
CA TYR A 147 11.02 -0.23 -10.87
C TYR A 147 11.09 1.14 -11.53
N LEU A 148 10.38 2.11 -10.98
CA LEU A 148 10.46 3.47 -11.47
C LEU A 148 11.70 4.14 -10.90
N SER A 149 12.50 4.78 -11.74
CA SER A 149 13.66 5.53 -11.25
C SER A 149 13.22 6.67 -10.34
N ASN A 150 14.09 7.06 -9.41
CA ASN A 150 13.80 8.15 -8.46
C ASN A 150 13.62 9.50 -9.18
N ASP A 151 14.19 9.65 -10.37
CA ASP A 151 14.06 10.85 -11.20
C ASP A 151 12.78 10.87 -12.04
N PHE A 152 12.01 9.78 -12.04
CA PHE A 152 10.75 9.72 -12.77
C PHE A 152 9.70 10.60 -12.06
N PRO A 153 8.98 11.49 -12.76
CA PRO A 153 8.04 12.44 -12.14
C PRO A 153 7.02 11.77 -11.22
N TYR A 154 6.45 10.64 -11.63
CA TYR A 154 5.48 9.91 -10.83
C TYR A 154 6.07 9.40 -9.50
N THR A 155 7.35 8.99 -9.48
CA THR A 155 8.04 8.58 -8.25
C THR A 155 8.21 9.76 -7.29
N GLN A 156 8.45 10.96 -7.83
CA GLN A 156 8.55 12.18 -7.02
C GLN A 156 7.19 12.59 -6.45
N ASP A 157 6.14 12.51 -7.26
CA ASP A 157 4.77 12.77 -6.82
C ASP A 157 4.33 11.78 -5.73
N GLN A 158 4.68 10.51 -5.88
CA GLN A 158 4.47 9.47 -4.88
C GLN A 158 5.25 9.74 -3.59
N ALA A 159 6.54 10.06 -3.69
CA ALA A 159 7.36 10.37 -2.52
C ALA A 159 6.79 11.58 -1.77
N GLN A 160 6.38 12.63 -2.49
CA GLN A 160 5.77 13.82 -1.90
C GLN A 160 4.42 13.51 -1.24
N PHE A 161 3.54 12.75 -1.92
CA PHE A 161 2.26 12.32 -1.39
C PHE A 161 2.45 11.53 -0.09
N ARG A 162 3.30 10.50 -0.11
CA ARG A 162 3.58 9.63 1.03
C ARG A 162 4.21 10.40 2.19
N TYR A 163 5.12 11.31 1.91
CA TYR A 163 5.71 12.20 2.92
C TYR A 163 4.64 13.07 3.59
N SER A 164 3.83 13.76 2.80
CA SER A 164 2.77 14.64 3.31
C SER A 164 1.75 13.86 4.15
N LEU A 165 1.35 12.67 3.68
CA LEU A 165 0.43 11.78 4.40
C LEU A 165 1.01 11.36 5.76
N LYS A 166 2.29 10.97 5.80
CA LYS A 166 2.95 10.55 7.05
C LYS A 166 3.14 11.70 8.02
N LEU A 167 3.45 12.90 7.53
CA LEU A 167 3.54 14.10 8.35
C LEU A 167 2.18 14.42 8.98
N ALA A 168 1.11 14.43 8.20
CA ALA A 168 -0.25 14.63 8.69
C ALA A 168 -0.64 13.61 9.75
N GLN A 169 -0.37 12.31 9.52
CA GLN A 169 -0.63 11.25 10.49
C GLN A 169 0.16 11.42 11.78
N TYR A 170 1.41 11.87 11.68
CA TYR A 170 2.26 12.15 12.85
C TYR A 170 1.71 13.33 13.66
N GLU A 171 1.36 14.44 13.01
CA GLU A 171 0.81 15.62 13.66
C GLU A 171 -0.51 15.30 14.38
N ASP A 172 -1.40 14.56 13.73
CA ASP A 172 -2.64 14.08 14.33
C ASP A 172 -2.40 13.15 15.53
N ALA A 173 -1.44 12.22 15.44
CA ALA A 173 -1.09 11.35 16.56
C ALA A 173 -0.51 12.14 17.76
N VAL A 174 0.32 13.16 17.49
CA VAL A 174 0.85 14.06 18.52
C VAL A 174 -0.28 14.85 19.17
N GLN A 175 -1.23 15.37 18.38
CA GLN A 175 -2.37 16.11 18.90
C GLN A 175 -3.24 15.22 19.79
N ARG A 176 -3.61 14.02 19.32
CA ARG A 176 -4.38 13.05 20.11
C ARG A 176 -3.70 12.68 21.43
N LEU A 177 -2.37 12.58 21.43
CA LEU A 177 -1.60 12.33 22.64
C LEU A 177 -1.66 13.52 23.62
N ASN A 178 -1.54 14.75 23.10
CA ASN A 178 -1.66 15.96 23.92
C ASN A 178 -3.05 16.09 24.53
N ASP A 179 -4.10 15.85 23.74
CA ASP A 179 -5.49 15.88 24.22
C ASP A 179 -5.72 14.86 25.35
N LEU A 180 -5.12 13.68 25.24
CA LEU A 180 -5.17 12.66 26.28
C LEU A 180 -4.43 13.13 27.54
N PHE A 181 -3.27 13.79 27.39
CA PHE A 181 -2.57 14.37 28.53
C PHE A 181 -3.37 15.47 29.21
N ASP A 182 -4.00 16.37 28.46
CA ASP A 182 -4.82 17.45 28.99
C ASP A 182 -6.06 16.90 29.71
N HIS A 183 -6.69 15.86 29.15
CA HIS A 183 -7.78 15.15 29.79
C HIS A 183 -7.34 14.51 31.11
N VAL A 184 -6.23 13.76 31.12
CA VAL A 184 -5.70 13.12 32.34
C VAL A 184 -5.24 14.17 33.35
N GLU A 185 -4.64 15.27 32.92
CA GLU A 185 -4.21 16.36 33.79
C GLU A 185 -5.41 16.99 34.51
N SER A 186 -6.53 17.20 33.81
CA SER A 186 -7.77 17.70 34.42
C SER A 186 -8.38 16.77 35.47
N LYS A 187 -8.15 15.45 35.37
CA LYS A 187 -8.73 14.41 36.25
C LYS A 187 -7.78 13.97 37.36
N ASN A 188 -6.50 13.85 37.05
CA ASN A 188 -5.44 13.35 37.93
C ASN A 188 -4.06 13.92 37.50
N PRO A 189 -3.70 15.12 37.99
CA PRO A 189 -2.43 15.76 37.66
C PRO A 189 -1.19 14.93 38.02
N GLN A 190 -1.25 14.15 39.11
CA GLN A 190 -0.12 13.32 39.55
C GLN A 190 0.15 12.17 38.57
N LEU A 191 -0.91 11.53 38.05
CA LEU A 191 -0.79 10.50 37.03
C LEU A 191 -0.26 11.08 35.72
N CYS A 192 -0.75 12.26 35.29
CA CYS A 192 -0.23 12.94 34.10
C CYS A 192 1.27 13.21 34.21
N ALA A 193 1.74 13.74 35.36
CA ALA A 193 3.15 14.01 35.60
C ALA A 193 4.02 12.72 35.58
N GLN A 194 3.48 11.58 36.01
CA GLN A 194 4.15 10.29 35.92
C GLN A 194 4.21 9.77 34.48
N LEU A 195 3.11 9.88 33.73
CA LEU A 195 3.04 9.46 32.33
C LEU A 195 3.99 10.29 31.45
N ARG A 196 4.01 11.63 31.60
CA ARG A 196 4.94 12.53 30.89
C ARG A 196 6.40 12.24 31.21
N LYS A 197 6.74 11.80 32.44
CA LYS A 197 8.10 11.40 32.81
C LYS A 197 8.51 10.02 32.27
N GLY A 198 7.55 9.09 32.15
CA GLY A 198 7.77 7.75 31.60
C GLY A 198 7.81 7.70 30.08
N SER A 199 7.07 8.59 29.43
CA SER A 199 7.14 8.82 27.98
C SER A 199 8.34 9.71 27.68
N LYS A 200 9.48 9.10 27.33
CA LYS A 200 10.67 9.81 26.86
C LYS A 200 10.47 10.44 25.47
N PHE A 201 9.36 11.14 25.25
CA PHE A 201 9.19 12.06 24.13
C PHE A 201 9.74 13.41 24.59
N VAL A 202 11.05 13.58 24.39
CA VAL A 202 11.67 14.90 24.49
C VAL A 202 11.15 15.71 23.31
N GLN A 203 10.20 16.60 23.60
CA GLN A 203 9.94 17.76 22.75
C GLN A 203 11.30 18.42 22.44
N LYS A 204 11.67 18.44 21.17
CA LYS A 204 12.73 19.31 20.66
C LYS A 204 12.09 20.36 19.77
#